data_AF-A0A926JYZ9-F1
#
_entry.id   AF-A0A926JYZ9-F1
#
_cell.length_a   1.000
_cell.length_b   1.000
_cell.length_c   1.000
_cell.angle_alpha   90.00
_cell.angle_beta   90.00
_cell.angle_gamma   90.00
#
_symmetry.space_group_name_H-M   'P 1'
#
loop_
_entity.id
_entity.type
_entity.pdbx_description
1 polymer ?
#
loop_
_entity_poly.entity_id
_entity_poly.type
_entity_poly.pdbx_seq_one_letter_code
_entity_poly.pdbx_strand_id
1 'polypeptide(L)' 'MRKKSWGDLSNPQRGWVVIGAVVQVGLQLVALRDLRHRRPEELNGPGWAWACATFVNTVGPLAYFVFGRRRPNLLPLD' A
#
# COMPACT_ATOMS: atom_id res chain seq x y z
N MET A 1 34.24 8.75 0.18
CA MET A 1 33.03 9.27 0.86
C MET A 1 32.77 8.43 2.11
N ARG A 2 32.55 9.05 3.28
CA ARG A 2 32.25 8.32 4.53
C ARG A 2 30.80 7.78 4.47
N LYS A 3 30.61 6.46 4.58
CA LYS A 3 29.27 5.85 4.66
C LYS A 3 28.66 6.21 6.02
N LYS A 4 27.49 6.84 6.04
CA LYS A 4 26.73 7.06 7.28
C LYS A 4 26.23 5.72 7.80
N SER A 5 26.56 5.41 9.05
CA SER A 5 26.04 4.26 9.77
C SER A 5 24.78 4.64 10.55
N TRP A 6 24.00 3.66 10.98
CA TRP A 6 22.83 3.89 11.85
C TRP A 6 23.17 4.69 13.11
N GLY A 7 24.39 4.45 13.65
CA GLY A 7 24.99 5.16 14.77
C GLY A 7 25.10 6.68 14.56
N ASP A 8 25.25 7.11 13.31
CA ASP A 8 25.47 8.52 12.94
C ASP A 8 24.15 9.32 12.74
N LEU A 9 23.00 8.66 12.83
CA LEU A 9 21.69 9.30 12.74
C LEU A 9 21.31 9.96 14.07
N SER A 10 20.81 11.19 14.00
CA SER A 10 20.20 11.83 15.16
C SER A 10 18.91 11.11 15.59
N ASN A 11 18.53 11.24 16.85
CA ASN A 11 17.28 10.67 17.38
C ASN A 11 16.04 10.96 16.51
N PRO A 12 15.78 12.21 16.04
CA PRO A 12 14.66 12.46 15.13
C PRO A 12 14.82 11.79 13.77
N GLN A 13 16.04 11.67 13.22
CA GLN A 13 16.26 10.97 11.95
C GLN A 13 15.94 9.48 12.06
N ARG A 14 16.37 8.82 13.14
CA ARG A 14 16.00 7.41 13.41
C ARG A 14 14.49 7.26 13.57
N GLY A 15 13.86 8.19 14.27
CA GLY A 15 12.41 8.25 14.44
C GLY A 15 11.67 8.26 13.10
N TRP A 16 12.05 9.14 12.18
CA TRP A 16 11.44 9.21 10.85
C TRP A 16 11.60 7.93 10.04
N VAL A 17 12.76 7.26 10.11
CA VAL A 17 12.97 5.98 9.44
C VAL A 17 12.03 4.91 9.98
N VAL A 18 11.92 4.81 11.32
CA VAL A 18 11.01 3.83 11.96
C VAL A 18 9.57 4.12 11.59
N ILE A 19 9.12 5.38 11.67
CA ILE A 19 7.76 5.79 11.29
C ILE A 19 7.48 5.43 9.83
N GLY A 20 8.39 5.75 8.91
CA GLY A 20 8.24 5.41 7.49
C GLY A 20 8.11 3.89 7.27
N ALA A 21 8.93 3.09 7.96
CA ALA A 21 8.85 1.64 7.89
C ALA A 21 7.51 1.09 8.41
N VAL A 22 7.03 1.60 9.55
CA VAL A 22 5.74 1.21 10.13
C VAL A 22 4.59 1.56 9.19
N VAL A 23 4.60 2.76 8.61
CA VAL A 23 3.59 3.20 7.64
C VAL A 23 3.60 2.30 6.41
N GLN A 24 4.78 2.01 5.85
CA GLN A 24 4.91 1.17 4.66
C GLN A 24 4.39 -0.25 4.91
N VAL A 25 4.79 -0.89 6.02
CA VAL A 25 4.35 -2.24 6.36
C VAL A 25 2.85 -2.27 6.68
N GLY A 26 2.36 -1.30 7.45
CA GLY A 26 0.94 -1.18 7.76
C GLY A 26 0.09 -1.01 6.50
N LEU A 27 0.50 -0.11 5.61
CA LEU A 27 -0.20 0.12 4.34
C LEU A 27 -0.21 -1.14 3.47
N GLN A 28 0.90 -1.87 3.41
CA GLN A 28 1.00 -3.13 2.67
C GLN A 28 0.03 -4.19 3.22
N LEU A 29 -0.01 -4.37 4.55
CA LEU A 29 -0.91 -5.33 5.19
C LEU A 29 -2.37 -4.96 4.96
N VAL A 30 -2.71 -3.68 5.05
CA VAL A 30 -4.08 -3.20 4.82
C VAL A 30 -4.47 -3.41 3.34
N ALA A 31 -3.56 -3.16 2.39
CA ALA A 31 -3.82 -3.36 0.97
C ALA A 31 -4.07 -4.84 0.64
N LEU A 32 -3.21 -5.75 1.13
CA LEU A 32 -3.38 -7.19 0.93
C LEU A 32 -4.64 -7.71 1.62
N ARG A 33 -4.96 -7.20 2.82
CA ARG A 33 -6.20 -7.56 3.52
C ARG A 33 -7.42 -7.10 2.73
N ASP A 34 -7.47 -5.83 2.30
CA ASP A 34 -8.59 -5.31 1.50
C ASP A 34 -8.75 -6.09 0.19
N LEU A 35 -7.65 -6.34 -0.53
CA LEU A 35 -7.65 -7.12 -1.77
C LEU A 35 -8.19 -8.54 -1.58
N ARG A 36 -7.81 -9.21 -0.49
CA ARG A 36 -8.28 -10.58 -0.18
C ARG A 36 -9.79 -10.66 0.08
N HIS A 37 -10.41 -9.58 0.57
CA HIS A 37 -11.85 -9.56 0.86
C HIS A 37 -12.69 -9.09 -0.34
N ARG A 38 -12.07 -8.54 -1.39
CA ARG A 38 -12.79 -8.08 -2.57
C ARG A 38 -13.08 -9.19 -3.56
N ARG A 39 -14.24 -9.11 -4.17
CA ARG A 39 -14.61 -9.96 -5.31
C ARG A 39 -14.01 -9.43 -6.61
N PRO A 40 -13.87 -10.25 -7.65
CA PRO A 40 -13.33 -9.82 -8.95
C PRO A 40 -14.09 -8.63 -9.56
N GLU A 41 -15.40 -8.53 -9.34
CA GLU A 41 -16.22 -7.42 -9.86
C GLU A 41 -15.91 -6.06 -9.20
N GLU A 42 -15.34 -6.08 -8.00
CA GLU A 42 -15.02 -4.92 -7.17
C GLU A 42 -13.60 -4.39 -7.43
N LEU A 43 -12.90 -4.95 -8.42
CA LEU A 43 -11.54 -4.62 -8.79
C LEU A 43 -11.46 -4.11 -10.24
N ASN A 44 -10.58 -3.15 -10.49
CA ASN A 44 -10.27 -2.72 -11.85
C ASN A 44 -9.17 -3.62 -12.43
N GLY A 45 -9.58 -4.76 -12.99
CA GLY A 45 -8.67 -5.76 -13.55
C GLY A 45 -8.41 -6.95 -12.60
N PRO A 46 -7.47 -7.84 -12.95
CA PRO A 46 -7.26 -9.09 -12.21
C PRO A 46 -6.64 -8.84 -10.83
N GLY A 47 -7.22 -9.45 -9.79
CA GLY A 47 -6.77 -9.25 -8.41
C GLY A 47 -5.32 -9.67 -8.16
N TRP A 48 -4.81 -10.70 -8.85
CA TRP A 48 -3.41 -11.12 -8.72
C TRP A 48 -2.43 -10.04 -9.22
N ALA A 49 -2.79 -9.28 -10.25
CA ALA A 49 -1.95 -8.20 -10.76
C ALA A 49 -1.86 -7.06 -9.72
N TRP A 50 -2.98 -6.76 -9.06
CA TRP A 50 -2.98 -5.82 -7.93
C TRP A 50 -2.19 -6.33 -6.74
N ALA A 51 -2.24 -7.63 -6.43
CA ALA A 51 -1.40 -8.23 -5.40
C ALA A 51 0.09 -7.97 -5.70
N CYS A 52 0.53 -8.27 -6.94
CA CYS A 52 1.91 -7.99 -7.36
C CYS A 52 2.24 -6.49 -7.31
N ALA A 53 1.34 -5.63 -7.80
CA ALA A 53 1.55 -4.19 -7.82
C ALA A 53 1.81 -3.61 -6.42
N THR A 54 1.15 -4.13 -5.37
CA THR A 54 1.34 -3.66 -3.99
C THR A 54 2.77 -3.85 -3.46
N PHE A 55 3.59 -4.72 -4.05
CA PHE A 55 4.99 -4.89 -3.62
C PHE A 55 5.95 -3.83 -4.18
N VAL A 56 5.48 -2.91 -5.03
CA VAL A 56 6.29 -1.80 -5.56
C VAL A 56 6.38 -0.66 -4.54
N ASN A 57 7.25 -0.84 -3.54
CA ASN A 57 7.46 0.12 -2.44
C ASN A 57 6.11 0.56 -1.82
N THR A 58 5.97 1.83 -1.46
CA THR A 58 4.75 2.45 -0.91
C THR A 58 3.82 2.93 -2.03
N VAL A 59 4.35 3.08 -3.26
CA VAL A 59 3.56 3.53 -4.42
C VAL A 59 2.56 2.46 -4.85
N GLY A 60 2.94 1.18 -4.80
CA GLY A 60 2.09 0.06 -5.15
C GLY A 60 0.78 0.00 -4.36
N PRO A 61 0.83 -0.03 -3.02
CA PRO A 61 -0.37 -0.04 -2.18
C PRO A 61 -1.23 1.21 -2.36
N LEU A 62 -0.62 2.38 -2.53
CA LEU A 62 -1.36 3.62 -2.84
C LEU A 62 -2.08 3.52 -4.18
N ALA A 63 -1.39 3.05 -5.22
CA ALA A 63 -1.98 2.85 -6.54
C ALA A 63 -3.15 1.87 -6.50
N TYR A 64 -3.04 0.79 -5.71
CA TYR A 64 -4.16 -0.14 -5.49
C TYR A 64 -5.39 0.57 -4.89
N PHE A 65 -5.22 1.37 -3.84
CA PHE A 65 -6.35 2.04 -3.20
C PHE A 65 -7.00 3.11 -4.08
N VAL A 66 -6.22 3.78 -4.94
CA VAL A 66 -6.68 4.85 -5.83
C VAL A 66 -7.30 4.29 -7.11
N PHE A 67 -6.64 3.31 -7.74
CA PHE A 67 -7.00 2.82 -9.08
C PHE A 67 -7.50 1.38 -9.09
N GLY A 68 -7.05 0.54 -8.15
CA GLY A 68 -7.38 -0.89 -8.15
C GLY A 68 -8.77 -1.23 -7.66
N ARG A 69 -9.38 -0.38 -6.84
CA ARG A 69 -10.74 -0.59 -6.32
C ARG A 69 -11.80 -0.04 -7.26
N ARG A 70 -12.82 -0.83 -7.55
CA ARG A 70 -14.04 -0.40 -8.21
C ARG A 70 -15.07 -0.04 -7.15
N ARG A 71 -15.73 1.10 -7.30
CA ARG A 71 -16.87 1.45 -6.44
C ARG A 71 -18.05 0.56 -6.83
N PRO A 72 -18.73 -0.09 -5.88
CA PRO A 72 -20.00 -0.73 -6.19
C PRO A 72 -20.96 0.36 -6.68
N ASN A 73 -21.46 0.21 -7.90
CA ASN A 73 -22.59 1.00 -8.37
C ASN A 73 -23.81 0.50 -7.60
N LEU A 74 -24.06 1.08 -6.43
CA LEU A 74 -25.27 0.85 -5.67
C LEU A 74 -26.42 1.61 -6.38
N LEU A 75 -26.99 0.92 -7.38
CA LEU A 75 -28.29 1.05 -8.05
C LEU A 75 -28.57 2.25 -8.98
N PRO A 76 -29.11 2.04 -10.20
CA PRO A 76 -30.19 2.86 -10.72
C PRO A 76 -31.41 2.64 -9.80
N LEU A 77 -31.95 3.71 -9.23
CA LEU A 77 -33.25 3.62 -8.56
C LEU A 77 -34.30 3.53 -9.68
N ASP A 78 -34.85 2.34 -9.91
CA ASP A 78 -36.14 2.14 -10.57
C ASP A 78 -37.30 2.60 -9.68
#